data_AF-A0A957CQ91-F1
#
_entry.id   AF-A0A957CQ91-F1
#
_cell.length_a   1.000
_cell.length_b   1.000
_cell.length_c   1.000
_cell.angle_alpha   90.00
_cell.angle_beta   90.00
_cell.angle_gamma   90.00
#
_symmetry.space_group_name_H-M   'P 1'
#
loop_
_entity.id
_entity.type
_entity.pdbx_description
1 polymer ?
#
loop_
_entity_poly.entity_id
_entity_poly.type
_entity_poly.pdbx_seq_one_letter_code
_entity_poly.pdbx_strand_id
1 'polypeptide(L)'
;MKAYTVTEILNQATDSTLGHLIYLVRDSKLVLYIGQSKRDVRTRFQEHIQKPSLLGKLIQANLPASHHWSVEFYTLADCRPFIPQKTLFPMQAWEHFDMDMAEKAMIQTFHPVVNKDFNPSPTPLPAHYKGHDLLEETQTKHLPEFNPQSRIWMNKMSLHGWTYIRDPQTNELIWHHPDGYTISDNKIDIYRQAGQIPPSHNK
;
A
#
# COMPACT_ATOMS: atom_id res chain seq x y z
N MET A 1 -11.00 15.89 1.54
CA MET A 1 -9.55 15.83 1.22
C MET A 1 -8.83 16.99 1.89
N LYS A 2 -7.64 16.73 2.46
CA LYS A 2 -6.71 17.74 3.00
C LYS A 2 -5.37 17.64 2.29
N ALA A 3 -4.69 18.76 2.05
CA ALA A 3 -3.40 18.78 1.37
C ALA A 3 -2.34 19.47 2.23
N TYR A 4 -1.15 18.89 2.25
CA TYR A 4 0.02 19.40 2.95
C TYR A 4 1.23 19.29 2.03
N THR A 5 2.34 19.91 2.41
CA THR A 5 3.65 19.66 1.84
C THR A 5 4.40 18.60 2.66
N VAL A 6 5.43 18.00 2.06
CA VAL A 6 6.34 17.10 2.79
C VAL A 6 6.94 17.81 4.01
N THR A 7 7.36 19.07 3.87
CA THR A 7 7.92 19.85 4.98
C THR A 7 6.92 20.09 6.10
N GLU A 8 5.66 20.43 5.81
CA GLU A 8 4.64 20.61 6.85
C GLU A 8 4.40 19.33 7.65
N ILE A 9 4.35 18.18 6.98
CA ILE A 9 4.20 16.88 7.65
C ILE A 9 5.42 16.56 8.53
N LEU A 10 6.63 16.83 8.04
CA LEU A 10 7.87 16.63 8.79
C LEU A 10 7.96 17.54 10.02
N ASN A 11 7.50 18.79 9.89
CA ASN A 11 7.46 19.76 10.98
C ASN A 11 6.25 19.61 11.91
N GLN A 12 5.42 18.58 11.69
CA GLN A 12 4.19 18.32 12.45
C GLN A 12 3.17 19.48 12.37
N ALA A 13 3.26 20.32 11.35
CA ALA A 13 2.38 21.46 11.10
C ALA A 13 1.10 21.01 10.36
N THR A 14 0.45 19.97 10.87
CA THR A 14 -0.76 19.39 10.27
C THR A 14 -1.90 19.41 11.26
N ASP A 15 -3.09 19.79 10.82
CA ASP A 15 -4.31 19.58 11.59
C ASP A 15 -4.60 18.08 11.83
N SER A 16 -5.64 17.80 12.63
CA SER A 16 -6.14 16.43 12.82
C SER A 16 -6.41 15.74 11.48
N THR A 17 -5.80 14.58 11.29
CA THR A 17 -5.93 13.67 10.14
C THR A 17 -6.96 12.57 10.39
N LEU A 18 -7.71 12.64 11.51
CA LEU A 18 -8.68 11.61 11.90
C LEU A 18 -9.67 11.31 10.75
N GLY A 19 -9.91 10.03 10.50
CA GLY A 19 -10.80 9.55 9.44
C GLY A 19 -10.21 9.52 8.03
N HIS A 20 -9.00 10.06 7.83
CA HIS A 20 -8.29 9.91 6.56
C HIS A 20 -7.48 8.62 6.60
N LEU A 21 -7.69 7.78 5.59
CA LEU A 21 -7.13 6.43 5.54
C LEU A 21 -6.24 6.21 4.32
N ILE A 22 -6.36 7.07 3.31
CA ILE A 22 -5.55 7.02 2.09
C ILE A 22 -4.73 8.31 2.01
N TYR A 23 -3.51 8.22 1.49
CA TYR A 23 -2.69 9.37 1.16
C TYR A 23 -2.09 9.26 -0.24
N LEU A 24 -1.94 10.40 -0.91
CA LEU A 24 -1.39 10.54 -2.24
C LEU A 24 -0.23 11.54 -2.19
N VAL A 25 0.91 11.18 -2.79
CA VAL A 25 2.10 12.02 -2.89
C VAL A 25 2.27 12.43 -4.35
N ARG A 26 2.38 13.73 -4.61
CA ARG A 26 2.55 14.25 -5.97
C ARG A 26 3.44 15.48 -6.03
N ASP A 27 4.09 15.65 -7.18
CA ASP A 27 4.78 16.87 -7.55
C ASP A 27 4.02 17.50 -8.73
N SER A 28 3.35 18.63 -8.48
CA SER A 28 2.44 19.25 -9.43
C SER A 28 1.40 18.25 -9.96
N LYS A 29 1.48 17.87 -11.25
CA LYS A 29 0.58 16.89 -11.90
C LYS A 29 1.06 15.44 -11.79
N LEU A 30 2.33 15.21 -11.45
CA LEU A 30 2.91 13.87 -11.42
C LEU A 30 2.58 13.20 -10.09
N VAL A 31 1.76 12.14 -10.12
CA VAL A 31 1.51 11.32 -8.93
C VAL A 31 2.67 10.36 -8.72
N LEU A 32 3.35 10.50 -7.59
CA LEU A 32 4.53 9.69 -7.26
C LEU A 32 4.12 8.40 -6.56
N TYR A 33 3.19 8.49 -5.59
CA TYR A 33 2.82 7.35 -4.76
C TYR A 33 1.42 7.50 -4.17
N ILE A 34 0.74 6.39 -3.94
CA ILE A 34 -0.51 6.29 -3.20
C ILE A 34 -0.35 5.21 -2.14
N GLY A 35 -0.77 5.47 -0.91
CA GLY A 35 -0.72 4.49 0.17
C GLY A 35 -1.90 4.60 1.11
N GLN A 36 -2.05 3.59 1.97
CA GLN A 36 -3.11 3.55 2.97
C GLN A 36 -2.58 3.33 4.40
N SER A 37 -3.38 3.69 5.40
CA SER A 37 -3.09 3.47 6.82
C SER A 37 -4.39 3.31 7.62
N LYS A 38 -4.50 2.22 8.40
CA LYS A 38 -5.65 1.99 9.31
C LYS A 38 -5.61 2.84 10.57
N ARG A 39 -4.44 3.38 10.94
CA ARG A 39 -4.23 4.08 12.21
C ARG A 39 -4.18 5.59 12.00
N ASP A 40 -3.13 6.03 11.33
CA ASP A 40 -2.88 7.43 11.00
C ASP A 40 -2.04 7.50 9.72
N VAL A 41 -2.53 8.24 8.73
CA VAL A 41 -1.84 8.42 7.43
C VAL A 41 -0.56 9.22 7.59
N ARG A 42 -0.52 10.17 8.54
CA ARG A 42 0.67 10.99 8.79
C ARG A 42 1.80 10.18 9.41
N THR A 43 1.54 9.42 10.48
CA THR A 43 2.55 8.51 11.05
C THR A 43 3.07 7.53 10.00
N ARG A 44 2.18 6.94 9.18
CA ARG A 44 2.61 6.02 8.12
C ARG A 44 3.50 6.71 7.09
N PHE A 45 3.18 7.93 6.68
CA PHE A 45 4.03 8.70 5.79
C PHE A 45 5.40 9.01 6.41
N GLN A 46 5.47 9.38 7.69
CA GLN A 46 6.73 9.60 8.40
C GLN A 46 7.58 8.32 8.48
N GLU A 47 6.96 7.14 8.67
CA GLU A 47 7.65 5.85 8.64
C GLU A 47 8.35 5.61 7.30
N HIS A 48 7.75 6.02 6.17
CA HIS A 48 8.38 5.88 4.85
C HIS A 48 9.71 6.64 4.75
N ILE A 49 9.83 7.78 5.45
CA ILE A 49 11.03 8.63 5.47
C ILE A 49 12.07 8.09 6.46
N GLN A 50 11.63 7.66 7.65
CA GLN A 50 12.51 7.14 8.70
C GLN A 50 13.08 5.75 8.37
N LYS A 51 12.26 4.87 7.80
CA LYS A 51 12.65 3.53 7.33
C LYS A 51 12.60 3.59 5.81
N PRO A 52 13.74 3.84 5.13
CA PRO A 52 13.77 4.28 3.74
C PRO A 52 13.20 3.23 2.77
N SER A 53 11.89 3.29 2.65
CA SER A 53 11.09 2.67 1.61
C SER A 53 11.43 3.27 0.25
N LEU A 54 10.92 2.71 -0.84
CA LEU A 54 11.15 3.27 -2.18
C LEU A 54 10.70 4.73 -2.29
N LEU A 55 9.53 5.07 -1.72
CA LEU A 55 9.07 6.47 -1.60
C LEU A 55 10.04 7.32 -0.78
N GLY A 56 10.47 6.85 0.39
CA GLY A 56 11.40 7.59 1.25
C GLY A 56 12.74 7.87 0.57
N LYS A 57 13.31 6.87 -0.10
CA LYS A 57 14.53 7.01 -0.89
C LYS A 57 14.35 8.02 -2.02
N LEU A 58 13.22 7.99 -2.71
CA LEU A 58 12.90 8.94 -3.79
C LEU A 58 12.79 10.38 -3.26
N ILE A 59 12.14 10.58 -2.12
CA ILE A 59 12.07 11.89 -1.44
C ILE A 59 13.47 12.39 -1.10
N GLN A 60 14.31 11.55 -0.50
CA GLN A 60 15.68 11.89 -0.10
C GLN A 60 16.56 12.23 -1.31
N ALA A 61 16.47 11.45 -2.38
CA ALA A 61 17.25 11.66 -3.60
C ALA A 61 16.94 13.03 -4.25
N ASN A 62 15.73 13.54 -4.10
CA ASN A 62 15.26 14.78 -4.74
C ASN A 62 15.22 15.99 -3.81
N LEU A 63 15.92 15.94 -2.67
CA LEU A 63 16.11 17.12 -1.83
C LEU A 63 16.92 18.21 -2.56
N PRO A 64 16.62 19.51 -2.34
CA PRO A 64 15.56 20.04 -1.47
C PRO A 64 14.18 20.14 -2.15
N ALA A 65 14.08 19.89 -3.46
CA ALA A 65 12.83 20.09 -4.22
C ALA A 65 11.65 19.29 -3.66
N SER A 66 11.91 18.07 -3.16
CA SER A 66 10.88 17.20 -2.57
C SER A 66 10.17 17.77 -1.34
N HIS A 67 10.73 18.79 -0.69
CA HIS A 67 10.07 19.52 0.39
C HIS A 67 8.74 20.18 -0.02
N HIS A 68 8.63 20.57 -1.29
CA HIS A 68 7.46 21.23 -1.85
C HIS A 68 6.45 20.26 -2.48
N TRP A 69 6.74 18.95 -2.49
CA TRP A 69 5.80 17.97 -2.97
C TRP A 69 4.54 17.96 -2.09
N SER A 70 3.38 17.80 -2.72
CA SER A 70 2.10 17.75 -2.05
C SER A 70 1.82 16.33 -1.56
N VAL A 71 1.33 16.24 -0.34
CA VAL A 71 0.82 15.03 0.29
C VAL A 71 -0.64 15.28 0.67
N GLU A 72 -1.53 14.55 0.01
CA GLU A 72 -2.96 14.71 0.15
C GLU A 72 -3.55 13.54 0.93
N PHE A 73 -4.36 13.85 1.93
CA PHE A 73 -5.06 12.87 2.74
C PHE A 73 -6.52 12.79 2.32
N TYR A 74 -6.98 11.57 2.10
CA TYR A 74 -8.32 11.24 1.64
C TYR A 74 -9.04 10.39 2.68
N THR A 75 -10.27 10.79 2.97
CA THR A 75 -11.25 9.89 3.59
C THR A 75 -11.74 8.89 2.53
N LEU A 76 -12.38 7.81 2.97
CA LEU A 76 -13.03 6.88 2.05
C LEU A 76 -14.09 7.58 1.19
N ALA A 77 -14.86 8.50 1.76
CA ALA A 77 -15.86 9.27 1.01
C ALA A 77 -15.23 10.09 -0.14
N ASP A 78 -14.04 10.67 0.09
CA ASP A 78 -13.30 11.42 -0.93
C ASP A 78 -12.87 10.52 -2.11
N CYS A 79 -12.64 9.22 -1.88
CA CYS A 79 -12.19 8.27 -2.92
C CYS A 79 -13.33 7.79 -3.84
N ARG A 80 -14.59 8.09 -3.50
CA ARG A 80 -15.78 7.61 -4.21
C ARG A 80 -15.74 7.84 -5.74
N PRO A 81 -15.29 9.00 -6.26
CA PRO A 81 -15.28 9.26 -7.70
C PRO A 81 -14.33 8.35 -8.50
N PHE A 82 -13.33 7.75 -7.86
CA PHE A 82 -12.33 6.91 -8.53
C PHE A 82 -12.76 5.45 -8.69
N ILE A 83 -13.79 5.03 -7.95
CA ILE A 83 -14.22 3.64 -7.95
C ILE A 83 -15.18 3.45 -9.13
N PRO A 84 -14.85 2.54 -10.08
CA PRO A 84 -15.77 2.26 -11.17
C PRO A 84 -17.06 1.69 -10.60
N GLN A 85 -18.18 2.35 -10.90
CA GLN A 85 -19.51 1.84 -10.57
C GLN A 85 -19.78 0.60 -11.44
N LYS A 86 -19.35 -0.58 -10.98
CA LYS A 86 -19.77 -1.85 -11.58
C LYS A 86 -21.18 -2.18 -11.07
N THR A 87 -22.18 -1.50 -11.60
CA THR A 87 -23.57 -1.72 -11.21
C THR A 87 -24.20 -2.85 -12.01
N LEU A 88 -24.38 -3.99 -11.34
CA LEU A 88 -25.63 -4.75 -11.44
C LEU A 88 -26.47 -4.67 -10.14
N PHE A 89 -25.91 -4.20 -9.02
CA PHE A 89 -26.61 -4.07 -7.73
C PHE A 89 -26.29 -2.73 -7.03
N PRO A 90 -27.07 -1.66 -7.29
CA PRO A 90 -26.72 -0.29 -6.90
C PRO A 90 -26.77 0.04 -5.39
N MET A 91 -27.41 -0.77 -4.55
CA MET A 91 -27.71 -0.38 -3.16
C MET A 91 -26.96 -1.13 -2.06
N GLN A 92 -26.50 -2.37 -2.27
CA GLN A 92 -25.84 -3.16 -1.21
C GLN A 92 -24.30 -3.14 -1.27
N ALA A 93 -23.70 -2.70 -2.38
CA ALA A 93 -22.25 -2.77 -2.56
C ALA A 93 -21.45 -1.71 -1.77
N TRP A 94 -22.09 -0.65 -1.28
CA TRP A 94 -21.39 0.45 -0.61
C TRP A 94 -21.04 0.16 0.85
N GLU A 95 -21.77 -0.76 1.50
CA GLU A 95 -21.48 -1.17 2.88
C GLU A 95 -20.17 -1.97 3.01
N HIS A 96 -19.57 -2.39 1.89
CA HIS A 96 -18.31 -3.14 1.85
C HIS A 96 -17.20 -2.37 1.13
N PHE A 97 -17.37 -1.05 0.99
CA PHE A 97 -16.30 -0.22 0.49
C PHE A 97 -15.15 -0.15 1.50
N ASP A 98 -14.11 -0.93 1.24
CA ASP A 98 -12.93 -0.98 2.08
C ASP A 98 -11.77 -0.12 1.53
N MET A 99 -10.77 0.04 2.38
CA MET A 99 -9.58 0.84 2.12
C MET A 99 -8.76 0.29 0.94
N ASP A 100 -8.72 -1.04 0.77
CA ASP A 100 -7.97 -1.68 -0.31
C ASP A 100 -8.61 -1.40 -1.68
N MET A 101 -9.94 -1.42 -1.76
CA MET A 101 -10.66 -1.02 -2.96
C MET A 101 -10.40 0.45 -3.31
N ALA A 102 -10.37 1.33 -2.31
CA ALA A 102 -10.08 2.75 -2.47
C ALA A 102 -8.67 2.98 -3.03
N GLU A 103 -7.66 2.40 -2.37
CA GLU A 103 -6.26 2.49 -2.76
C GLU A 103 -6.07 1.97 -4.19
N LYS A 104 -6.60 0.78 -4.48
CA LYS A 104 -6.53 0.16 -5.80
C LYS A 104 -7.16 1.03 -6.89
N ALA A 105 -8.36 1.55 -6.65
CA ALA A 105 -9.06 2.40 -7.62
C ALA A 105 -8.26 3.68 -7.93
N MET A 106 -7.67 4.30 -6.89
CA MET A 106 -6.82 5.47 -7.08
C MET A 106 -5.52 5.13 -7.83
N ILE A 107 -4.84 4.03 -7.49
CA ILE A 107 -3.65 3.57 -8.21
C ILE A 107 -3.96 3.35 -9.70
N GLN A 108 -5.07 2.69 -10.00
CA GLN A 108 -5.50 2.43 -11.38
C GLN A 108 -5.91 3.70 -12.13
N THR A 109 -6.39 4.72 -11.42
CA THR A 109 -6.78 6.00 -12.02
C THR A 109 -5.57 6.90 -12.30
N PHE A 110 -4.63 6.95 -11.35
CA PHE A 110 -3.53 7.91 -11.38
C PHE A 110 -2.20 7.36 -11.90
N HIS A 111 -2.06 6.05 -12.01
CA HIS A 111 -0.83 5.38 -12.48
C HIS A 111 0.44 5.92 -11.81
N PRO A 112 0.52 5.94 -10.47
CA PRO A 112 1.64 6.54 -9.75
C PRO A 112 2.98 5.91 -10.14
N VAL A 113 4.07 6.68 -10.06
CA VAL A 113 5.41 6.22 -10.46
C VAL A 113 5.88 5.00 -9.64
N VAL A 114 5.67 5.05 -8.33
CA VAL A 114 6.29 4.12 -7.36
C VAL A 114 5.44 2.87 -7.12
N ASN A 115 4.10 2.96 -7.09
CA ASN A 115 3.28 1.76 -6.85
C ASN A 115 3.39 0.81 -8.05
N LYS A 116 3.78 -0.43 -7.77
CA LYS A 116 3.80 -1.52 -8.76
C LYS A 116 2.57 -2.40 -8.65
N ASP A 117 2.14 -2.69 -7.43
CA ASP A 117 0.89 -3.41 -7.17
C ASP A 117 -0.30 -2.67 -7.77
N PHE A 118 -1.16 -3.41 -8.46
CA PHE A 118 -2.37 -2.91 -9.12
C PHE A 118 -2.14 -1.82 -10.17
N ASN A 119 -0.89 -1.57 -10.56
CA ASN A 119 -0.50 -0.56 -11.51
C ASN A 119 0.17 -1.23 -12.72
N PRO A 120 -0.62 -1.71 -13.70
CA PRO A 120 -0.07 -2.44 -14.86
C PRO A 120 0.80 -1.56 -15.77
N SER A 121 0.69 -0.24 -15.64
CA SER A 121 1.44 0.73 -16.43
C SER A 121 1.80 1.95 -15.58
N PRO A 122 2.78 1.83 -14.67
CA PRO A 122 3.22 2.96 -13.86
C PRO A 122 3.74 4.11 -14.74
N THR A 123 3.41 5.34 -14.37
CA THR A 123 3.96 6.52 -15.07
C THR A 123 5.48 6.50 -14.95
N PRO A 124 6.25 6.63 -16.05
CA PRO A 124 7.70 6.73 -15.96
C PRO A 124 8.14 7.94 -15.15
N LEU A 125 9.20 7.80 -14.35
CA LEU A 125 9.81 8.93 -13.66
C LEU A 125 10.44 9.85 -14.71
N PRO A 126 10.11 11.16 -14.77
CA PRO A 126 10.74 12.07 -15.72
C PRO A 126 12.25 12.26 -15.47
N ALA A 127 13.02 12.46 -16.54
CA ALA A 127 14.49 12.48 -16.51
C ALA A 127 15.15 13.53 -15.59
N HIS A 128 14.41 14.57 -15.17
CA HIS A 128 14.94 15.59 -14.26
C HIS A 128 14.89 15.17 -12.78
N TYR A 129 14.18 14.08 -12.45
CA TYR A 129 14.22 13.51 -11.11
C TYR A 129 15.43 12.60 -10.94
N LYS A 130 15.91 12.50 -9.70
CA LYS A 130 16.92 11.54 -9.29
C LYS A 130 16.25 10.24 -8.82
N GLY A 131 16.97 9.12 -8.83
CA GLY A 131 16.51 7.84 -8.31
C GLY A 131 15.89 6.89 -9.35
N HIS A 132 16.27 7.02 -10.63
CA HIS A 132 15.84 6.09 -11.68
C HIS A 132 16.30 4.65 -11.41
N ASP A 133 17.54 4.50 -10.96
CA ASP A 133 18.17 3.25 -10.50
C ASP A 133 17.36 2.56 -9.39
N LEU A 134 16.82 3.33 -8.45
CA LEU A 134 15.98 2.81 -7.36
C LEU A 134 14.72 2.10 -7.88
N LEU A 135 14.16 2.55 -9.01
CA LEU A 135 12.96 1.99 -9.62
C LEU A 135 13.25 0.74 -10.47
N GLU A 136 14.48 0.58 -10.93
CA GLU A 136 14.94 -0.56 -11.73
C GLU A 136 15.32 -1.77 -10.86
N GLU A 137 16.00 -1.55 -9.73
CA GLU A 137 16.40 -2.63 -8.79
C GLU A 137 15.22 -3.46 -8.26
N THR A 138 14.02 -2.90 -8.27
CA THR A 138 12.81 -3.58 -7.78
C THR A 138 12.26 -4.58 -8.82
N GLN A 139 12.62 -4.47 -10.10
CA GLN A 139 12.08 -5.32 -11.16
C GLN A 139 12.80 -6.67 -11.28
N THR A 140 14.05 -6.77 -10.79
CA THR A 140 14.89 -7.97 -10.99
C THR A 140 14.81 -8.98 -9.86
N LYS A 141 14.24 -8.63 -8.70
CA LYS A 141 13.87 -9.61 -7.69
C LYS A 141 12.44 -10.05 -7.98
N HIS A 142 12.30 -11.22 -8.61
CA HIS A 142 11.04 -11.98 -8.66
C HIS A 142 10.51 -12.17 -7.23
N LEU A 143 9.81 -11.17 -6.71
CA LEU A 143 8.81 -11.42 -5.70
C LEU A 143 7.77 -12.33 -6.37
N PRO A 144 7.33 -13.41 -5.72
CA PRO A 144 6.26 -14.24 -6.26
C PRO A 144 5.13 -13.29 -6.67
N GLU A 145 4.72 -13.35 -7.93
CA GLU A 145 3.76 -12.41 -8.50
C GLU A 145 2.58 -12.29 -7.55
N PHE A 146 2.46 -11.15 -6.87
CA PHE A 146 1.33 -10.85 -6.01
C PHE A 146 0.16 -10.55 -6.92
N ASN A 147 -0.41 -11.61 -7.50
CA ASN A 147 -1.67 -11.51 -8.20
C ASN A 147 -2.72 -10.93 -7.21
N PRO A 148 -3.73 -10.20 -7.70
CA PRO A 148 -4.75 -9.60 -6.83
C PRO A 148 -5.44 -10.59 -5.88
N GLN A 149 -5.55 -11.87 -6.26
CA GLN A 149 -6.14 -12.91 -5.41
C GLN A 149 -5.24 -13.23 -4.21
N SER A 150 -3.91 -13.28 -4.38
CA SER A 150 -2.94 -13.46 -3.30
C SER A 150 -3.06 -12.36 -2.24
N ARG A 151 -3.24 -11.10 -2.65
CA ARG A 151 -3.40 -9.99 -1.69
C ARG A 151 -4.74 -10.02 -0.96
N ILE A 152 -5.84 -10.30 -1.66
CA ILE A 152 -7.16 -10.53 -1.01
C ILE A 152 -7.05 -11.67 0.01
N TRP A 153 -6.37 -12.75 -0.36
CA TRP A 153 -6.15 -13.89 0.51
C TRP A 153 -5.27 -13.53 1.72
N MET A 154 -4.18 -12.76 1.54
CA MET A 154 -3.38 -12.26 2.67
C MET A 154 -4.20 -11.38 3.62
N ASN A 155 -5.06 -10.52 3.09
CA ASN A 155 -5.94 -9.70 3.94
C ASN A 155 -6.91 -10.57 4.75
N LYS A 156 -7.50 -11.60 4.13
CA LYS A 156 -8.32 -12.60 4.82
C LYS A 156 -7.54 -13.32 5.93
N MET A 157 -6.31 -13.75 5.63
CA MET A 157 -5.40 -14.37 6.61
C MET A 157 -5.18 -13.45 7.82
N SER A 158 -4.81 -12.18 7.58
CA SER A 158 -4.60 -11.21 8.66
C SER A 158 -5.87 -10.90 9.45
N LEU A 159 -7.04 -10.88 8.82
CA LEU A 159 -8.33 -10.76 9.53
C LEU A 159 -8.61 -11.96 10.45
N HIS A 160 -8.02 -13.12 10.15
CA HIS A 160 -8.08 -14.31 10.99
C HIS A 160 -6.86 -14.43 11.91
N GLY A 161 -6.13 -13.33 12.15
CA GLY A 161 -5.02 -13.28 13.10
C GLY A 161 -3.68 -13.80 12.59
N TRP A 162 -3.60 -14.29 11.34
CA TRP A 162 -2.35 -14.78 10.79
C TRP A 162 -1.36 -13.64 10.49
N THR A 163 -0.12 -13.85 10.91
CA THR A 163 1.04 -13.00 10.62
C THR A 163 2.16 -13.86 10.04
N TYR A 164 3.20 -13.25 9.46
CA TYR A 164 4.37 -13.99 8.99
C TYR A 164 5.68 -13.30 9.34
N ILE A 165 6.72 -14.10 9.49
CA ILE A 165 8.09 -13.67 9.75
C ILE A 165 8.99 -14.40 8.76
N ARG A 166 9.99 -13.70 8.23
CA ARG A 166 11.03 -14.32 7.40
C ARG A 166 12.11 -14.87 8.32
N ASP A 167 12.34 -16.17 8.27
CA ASP A 167 13.41 -16.82 9.01
C ASP A 167 14.77 -16.32 8.48
N PRO A 168 15.64 -15.73 9.33
CA PRO A 168 16.91 -15.18 8.88
C PRO A 168 17.95 -16.25 8.47
N GLN A 169 17.79 -17.49 8.91
CA GLN A 169 18.72 -18.59 8.59
C GLN A 169 18.35 -19.27 7.27
N THR A 170 17.07 -19.54 7.07
CA THR A 170 16.58 -20.29 5.90
C THR A 170 16.04 -19.39 4.79
N ASN A 171 15.79 -18.11 5.09
CA ASN A 171 15.11 -17.16 4.22
C ASN A 171 13.67 -17.58 3.84
N GLU A 172 13.09 -18.56 4.52
CA GLU A 172 11.71 -19.00 4.33
C GLU A 172 10.72 -18.10 5.09
N LEU A 173 9.48 -18.00 4.60
CA LEU A 173 8.40 -17.35 5.35
C LEU A 173 7.74 -18.37 6.28
N ILE A 174 7.68 -18.03 7.56
CA ILE A 174 6.97 -18.79 8.59
C ILE A 174 5.77 -17.98 9.02
N TRP A 175 4.59 -18.59 8.95
CA TRP A 175 3.33 -17.96 9.32
C TRP A 175 2.92 -18.38 10.72
N HIS A 176 2.42 -17.43 11.51
CA HIS A 176 2.07 -17.58 12.91
C HIS A 176 0.61 -17.17 13.12
N HIS A 177 -0.13 -17.98 13.87
CA HIS A 177 -1.48 -17.67 14.34
C HIS A 177 -1.47 -17.45 15.87
N PRO A 178 -2.39 -16.64 16.44
CA PRO A 178 -2.37 -16.32 17.87
C PRO A 178 -2.64 -17.50 18.81
N ASP A 179 -3.17 -18.61 18.31
CA ASP A 179 -3.32 -19.87 19.07
C ASP A 179 -2.02 -20.67 19.19
N GLY A 180 -0.90 -20.15 18.68
CA GLY A 180 0.41 -20.81 18.70
C GLY A 180 0.68 -21.69 17.49
N TYR A 181 -0.28 -21.85 16.57
CA TYR A 181 -0.07 -22.63 15.35
C TYR A 181 0.88 -21.91 14.38
N THR A 182 1.77 -22.69 13.75
CA THR A 182 2.71 -22.20 12.74
C THR A 182 2.67 -23.05 11.49
N ILE A 183 2.88 -22.42 10.32
CA ILE A 183 2.87 -23.09 9.03
C ILE A 183 3.94 -22.47 8.11
N SER A 184 4.67 -23.32 7.39
CA SER A 184 5.67 -22.86 6.42
C SER A 184 5.00 -22.36 5.13
N ASP A 185 5.68 -21.48 4.40
CA ASP A 185 5.15 -20.89 3.16
C ASP A 185 4.72 -21.94 2.13
N ASN A 186 5.52 -23.00 1.94
CA ASN A 186 5.19 -24.09 1.01
C ASN A 186 3.86 -24.77 1.34
N LYS A 187 3.53 -24.93 2.63
CA LYS A 187 2.24 -25.48 3.05
C LYS A 187 1.12 -24.45 2.91
N ILE A 188 1.42 -23.17 3.11
CA ILE A 188 0.45 -22.10 2.98
C ILE A 188 0.01 -21.86 1.53
N ASP A 189 0.90 -22.11 0.59
CA ASP A 189 0.58 -21.99 -0.84
C ASP A 189 -0.55 -22.92 -1.27
N ILE A 190 -0.69 -24.10 -0.64
CA ILE A 190 -1.80 -25.03 -0.89
C ILE A 190 -3.15 -24.36 -0.54
N TYR A 191 -3.22 -23.70 0.62
CA TYR A 191 -4.41 -22.97 1.05
C TYR A 191 -4.68 -21.75 0.18
N ARG A 192 -3.61 -21.03 -0.20
CA ARG A 192 -3.66 -19.87 -1.10
C ARG A 192 -4.25 -20.24 -2.46
N GLN A 193 -3.76 -21.32 -3.07
CA GLN A 193 -4.26 -21.84 -4.36
C GLN A 193 -5.72 -22.32 -4.26
N ALA A 194 -6.11 -22.89 -3.12
CA ALA A 194 -7.49 -23.29 -2.87
C ALA A 194 -8.43 -22.12 -2.50
N GLY A 195 -7.91 -20.91 -2.28
CA GLY A 195 -8.68 -19.77 -1.79
C GLY A 195 -9.23 -19.95 -0.36
N GLN A 196 -8.63 -20.86 0.42
CA GLN A 196 -9.05 -21.24 1.77
C GLN A 196 -8.09 -20.66 2.82
N ILE A 197 -8.57 -20.47 4.05
CA ILE A 197 -7.73 -20.09 5.20
C ILE A 197 -7.36 -21.37 5.94
N PRO A 198 -6.10 -21.55 6.39
CA PRO A 198 -5.74 -22.71 7.20
C PRO A 198 -6.61 -22.79 8.46
N PRO A 199 -7.04 -23.99 8.87
CA PRO A 199 -7.85 -24.16 10.08
C PRO A 199 -7.06 -23.69 11.31
N SER A 200 -7.71 -22.93 12.20
CA SER A 200 -7.20 -22.67 13.54
C SER A 200 -7.53 -23.85 14.47
N HIS A 201 -6.69 -24.09 15.47
CA HIS A 201 -6.83 -25.26 16.36
C HIS A 201 -7.92 -25.08 17.43
N ASN A 202 -8.51 -23.89 17.55
CA ASN A 202 -9.66 -23.63 18.41
C ASN A 202 -10.97 -23.90 17.65
N LYS A 203 -11.34 -25.18 17.53
CA LYS A 203 -12.71 -25.63 17.28
C LYS A 203 -13.19 -26.50 18.42
#